data_AF-A0A1V5IIR0-F1
#
_entry.id   AF-A0A1V5IIR0-F1
#
_cell.length_a   1.000
_cell.length_b   1.000
_cell.length_c   1.000
_cell.angle_alpha   90.00
_cell.angle_beta   90.00
_cell.angle_gamma   90.00
#
_symmetry.space_group_name_H-M   'P 1'
#
loop_
_entity.id
_entity.type
_entity.pdbx_description
1 polymer ?
#
loop_
_entity_poly.entity_id
_entity_poly.type
_entity_poly.pdbx_seq_one_letter_code
_entity_poly.pdbx_strand_id
1 'polypeptide(L)'
;MRILLPTGSATAGMVRTAAEGMDAVIAVTGDIASFLTPAQLEGLIGEGKYDLALVSGMCTASFDGVERRTGVPVYRGPRHAADLALILPLLGTIPLSRTIPADDLLASERRNEALRTIARKEREAESEYFIRGVKIGGNSRMKVLAEIMDAHKEPDIRAKALSCFSSGADIVDLGFGFDATPHDVKRVFSELSDLPGPLAIDTQDPVLIAAGLPRADLVLSLSDRNIALVGRRVAECGTGAVVVPGERTLDENIRLAEDAGISCILADPLLTPAGSGLVASLSHFSDQGYPLFFGAGNVAELIDADSPGVNALLAGMAMEVKASVIFTSEHSDKTHGSIREMRRATEMMVLAAERPYPKDLGIDLLILKEKRRRREPPLEYCEEVRAGTMPKEITYDPCGNFRIGIEGEEIVAVIGGKAYHGCSWAGVFRAIQEHGEVSLLDHAAYLGAELFKAELAIRFGRSFEQDGPF
;
A
#
# COMPACT_ATOMS: atom_id res chain seq x y z
N MET A 1 2.59 -37.62 13.20
CA MET A 1 3.07 -37.20 11.88
C MET A 1 4.57 -37.01 11.99
N ARG A 2 5.35 -37.86 11.32
CA ARG A 2 6.81 -37.86 11.37
C ARG A 2 7.37 -37.01 10.23
N ILE A 3 8.09 -35.94 10.56
CA ILE A 3 8.52 -34.91 9.60
C ILE A 3 10.03 -35.01 9.35
N LEU A 4 10.46 -34.95 8.09
CA LEU A 4 11.87 -34.74 7.75
C LEU A 4 12.14 -33.24 7.54
N LEU A 5 13.13 -32.69 8.25
CA LEU A 5 13.58 -31.31 8.16
C LEU A 5 15.04 -31.24 7.71
N PRO A 6 15.32 -31.26 6.39
CA PRO A 6 16.66 -31.05 5.87
C PRO A 6 17.10 -29.60 6.12
N THR A 7 18.29 -29.42 6.68
CA THR A 7 18.85 -28.11 7.04
C THR A 7 20.35 -28.06 6.80
N GLY A 8 20.91 -26.85 6.74
CA GLY A 8 22.35 -26.62 6.82
C GLY A 8 22.85 -26.67 8.28
N SER A 9 24.15 -26.88 8.46
CA SER A 9 24.84 -26.88 9.76
C SER A 9 24.62 -25.56 10.51
N ALA A 10 24.73 -24.42 9.79
CA ALA A 10 24.56 -23.07 10.32
C ALA A 10 23.18 -22.80 10.95
N THR A 11 22.12 -23.45 10.45
CA THR A 11 20.74 -23.29 10.96
C THR A 11 20.24 -24.46 11.79
N ALA A 12 21.04 -25.51 11.97
CA ALA A 12 20.60 -26.76 12.59
C ALA A 12 20.11 -26.57 14.04
N GLY A 13 20.79 -25.74 14.83
CA GLY A 13 20.37 -25.44 16.21
C GLY A 13 18.98 -24.80 16.27
N MET A 14 18.72 -23.83 15.39
CA MET A 14 17.43 -23.14 15.32
C MET A 14 16.30 -24.05 14.86
N VAL A 15 16.56 -24.93 13.88
CA VAL A 15 15.59 -25.92 13.40
C VAL A 15 15.25 -26.94 14.48
N ARG A 16 16.24 -27.39 15.27
CA ARG A 16 15.99 -28.29 16.41
C ARG A 16 15.07 -27.64 17.43
N THR A 17 15.35 -26.41 17.85
CA THR A 17 14.51 -25.67 18.79
C THR A 17 13.09 -25.45 18.24
N ALA A 18 12.95 -25.11 16.97
CA ALA A 18 11.63 -24.93 16.35
C ALA A 18 10.80 -26.23 16.31
N ALA A 19 11.46 -27.38 16.22
CA ALA A 19 10.83 -28.71 16.14
C ALA A 19 10.68 -29.40 17.51
N GLU A 20 11.03 -28.74 18.62
CA GLU A 20 10.87 -29.30 19.96
C GLU A 20 9.41 -29.68 20.24
N GLY A 21 9.21 -30.89 20.77
CA GLY A 21 7.87 -31.42 21.05
C GLY A 21 7.14 -32.03 19.84
N MET A 22 7.78 -32.07 18.66
CA MET A 22 7.24 -32.72 17.46
C MET A 22 8.02 -33.98 17.09
N ASP A 23 7.35 -34.93 16.42
CA ASP A 23 8.02 -36.09 15.81
C ASP A 23 8.71 -35.66 14.51
N ALA A 24 9.90 -35.07 14.65
CA ALA A 24 10.67 -34.51 13.54
C ALA A 24 12.12 -35.01 13.55
N VAL A 25 12.64 -35.34 12.38
CA VAL A 25 14.05 -35.70 12.15
C VAL A 25 14.73 -34.54 11.44
N ILE A 26 15.73 -33.96 12.11
CA ILE A 26 16.55 -32.87 11.56
C ILE A 26 17.76 -33.50 10.86
N ALA A 27 17.83 -33.37 9.54
CA ALA A 27 18.91 -33.92 8.73
C ALA A 27 19.83 -32.79 8.25
N VAL A 28 21.11 -32.84 8.58
CA VAL A 28 22.10 -31.83 8.17
C VAL A 28 22.78 -32.27 6.87
N THR A 29 22.57 -31.56 5.76
CA THR A 29 23.01 -31.98 4.40
C THR A 29 24.18 -31.18 3.82
N GLY A 30 24.78 -30.30 4.62
CA GLY A 30 25.84 -29.37 4.23
C GLY A 30 25.77 -28.10 5.07
N ASP A 31 26.37 -27.00 4.60
CA ASP A 31 26.41 -25.75 5.35
C ASP A 31 25.13 -24.92 5.18
N ILE A 32 24.53 -24.94 3.99
CA ILE A 32 23.35 -24.14 3.64
C ILE A 32 22.20 -25.04 3.18
N ALA A 33 21.03 -24.87 3.81
CA ALA A 33 19.83 -25.67 3.55
C ALA A 33 19.28 -25.52 2.10
N SER A 34 19.47 -24.35 1.47
CA SER A 34 18.96 -24.05 0.13
C SER A 34 19.64 -24.83 -1.00
N PHE A 35 20.83 -25.41 -0.74
CA PHE A 35 21.59 -26.21 -1.71
C PHE A 35 21.20 -27.69 -1.74
N LEU A 36 20.16 -28.07 -0.99
CA LEU A 36 19.64 -29.43 -1.00
C LEU A 36 19.29 -29.87 -2.44
N THR A 37 19.92 -30.95 -2.89
CA THR A 37 19.64 -31.54 -4.20
C THR A 37 18.56 -32.63 -4.10
N PRO A 38 17.85 -32.94 -5.20
CA PRO A 38 16.88 -34.04 -5.22
C PRO A 38 17.47 -35.39 -4.81
N ALA A 39 18.71 -35.69 -5.23
CA ALA A 39 19.37 -36.95 -4.89
C ALA A 39 19.68 -37.06 -3.39
N GLN A 40 20.13 -35.97 -2.76
CA GLN A 40 20.36 -35.93 -1.31
C GLN A 40 19.06 -36.12 -0.53
N LEU A 41 17.98 -35.42 -0.93
CA LEU A 41 16.69 -35.56 -0.27
C LEU A 41 16.14 -36.99 -0.38
N GLU A 42 16.27 -37.61 -1.55
CA GLU A 42 15.84 -39.00 -1.77
C GLU A 42 16.61 -39.98 -0.87
N GLY A 43 17.92 -39.79 -0.72
CA GLY A 43 18.75 -40.57 0.21
C GLY A 43 18.26 -40.44 1.66
N LEU A 44 18.03 -39.21 2.13
CA LEU A 44 17.53 -38.96 3.49
C LEU A 44 16.15 -39.58 3.75
N ILE A 45 15.26 -39.51 2.76
CA ILE A 45 13.94 -40.13 2.88
C ILE A 45 14.08 -41.66 2.99
N GLY A 46 15.06 -42.26 2.31
CA GLY A 46 15.34 -43.69 2.36
C GLY A 46 15.86 -44.21 3.71
N GLU A 47 16.38 -43.34 4.58
CA GLU A 47 16.90 -43.71 5.90
C GLU A 47 15.80 -43.97 6.96
N GLY A 48 14.53 -43.66 6.64
CA GLY A 48 13.43 -43.77 7.59
C GLY A 48 12.06 -43.81 6.95
N LYS A 49 11.02 -43.69 7.77
CA LYS A 49 9.64 -43.49 7.32
C LYS A 49 9.20 -42.10 7.75
N TYR A 50 8.78 -41.30 6.79
CA TYR A 50 8.35 -39.92 6.97
C TYR A 50 6.98 -39.73 6.34
N ASP A 51 6.13 -38.95 7.01
CA ASP A 51 4.83 -38.56 6.48
C ASP A 51 4.95 -37.36 5.53
N LEU A 52 5.96 -36.51 5.72
CA LEU A 52 6.32 -35.42 4.80
C LEU A 52 7.77 -34.98 5.01
N ALA A 53 8.34 -34.35 3.98
CA ALA A 53 9.59 -33.60 4.07
C ALA A 53 9.33 -32.10 3.86
N LEU A 54 9.86 -31.26 4.73
CA LEU A 54 9.76 -29.81 4.63
C LEU A 54 11.14 -29.23 4.32
N VAL A 55 11.37 -28.85 3.07
CA VAL A 55 12.64 -28.30 2.59
C VAL A 55 12.67 -26.78 2.75
N SER A 56 13.84 -26.16 2.71
CA SER A 56 13.92 -24.69 2.75
C SER A 56 13.08 -24.04 1.63
N GLY A 57 12.39 -22.95 1.97
CA GLY A 57 11.70 -22.11 1.00
C GLY A 57 12.65 -21.43 0.00
N MET A 58 13.96 -21.46 0.26
CA MET A 58 14.99 -20.90 -0.63
C MET A 58 15.55 -21.88 -1.65
N CYS A 59 15.26 -23.20 -1.59
CA CYS A 59 15.82 -24.08 -2.63
C CYS A 59 15.15 -23.79 -3.98
N THR A 60 15.90 -23.80 -5.06
CA THR A 60 15.37 -23.56 -6.42
C THR A 60 15.09 -24.87 -7.16
N ALA A 61 15.65 -25.99 -6.72
CA ALA A 61 15.45 -27.31 -7.33
C ALA A 61 14.00 -27.80 -7.18
N SER A 62 13.45 -28.45 -8.21
CA SER A 62 12.17 -29.18 -8.09
C SER A 62 12.39 -30.55 -7.44
N PHE A 63 11.48 -30.92 -6.53
CA PHE A 63 11.49 -32.20 -5.83
C PHE A 63 10.34 -33.14 -6.27
N ASP A 64 9.58 -32.77 -7.31
CA ASP A 64 8.45 -33.57 -7.81
C ASP A 64 8.87 -34.98 -8.24
N GLY A 65 10.12 -35.13 -8.69
CA GLY A 65 10.70 -36.44 -9.01
C GLY A 65 10.93 -37.30 -7.77
N VAL A 66 11.36 -36.70 -6.66
CA VAL A 66 11.60 -37.40 -5.39
C VAL A 66 10.29 -37.85 -4.80
N GLU A 67 9.30 -36.96 -4.70
CA GLU A 67 7.97 -37.28 -4.18
C GLU A 67 7.31 -38.43 -4.96
N ARG A 68 7.41 -38.44 -6.29
CA ARG A 68 6.88 -39.54 -7.13
C ARG A 68 7.55 -40.89 -6.87
N ARG A 69 8.85 -40.90 -6.56
CA ARG A 69 9.61 -42.15 -6.33
C ARG A 69 9.47 -42.66 -4.91
N THR A 70 9.49 -41.77 -3.93
CA THR A 70 9.45 -42.15 -2.51
C THR A 70 8.03 -42.24 -1.95
N GLY A 71 7.06 -41.58 -2.59
CA GLY A 71 5.69 -41.44 -2.08
C GLY A 71 5.56 -40.47 -0.91
N VAL A 72 6.66 -39.84 -0.47
CA VAL A 72 6.67 -38.87 0.63
C VAL A 72 6.46 -37.47 0.07
N PRO A 73 5.40 -36.74 0.46
CA PRO A 73 5.17 -35.36 0.06
C PRO A 73 6.33 -34.44 0.42
N VAL A 74 6.77 -33.61 -0.53
CA VAL A 74 7.85 -32.64 -0.31
C VAL A 74 7.30 -31.23 -0.42
N TYR A 75 7.26 -30.50 0.69
CA TYR A 75 6.74 -29.14 0.76
C TYR A 75 7.85 -28.12 1.00
N ARG A 76 7.61 -26.88 0.54
CA ARG A 76 8.42 -25.73 0.88
C ARG A 76 8.06 -25.22 2.26
N GLY A 77 9.04 -25.22 3.15
CA GLY A 77 9.01 -24.48 4.40
C GLY A 77 9.22 -22.98 4.17
N PRO A 78 9.46 -22.22 5.25
CA PRO A 78 9.76 -20.80 5.12
C PRO A 78 11.13 -20.59 4.47
N ARG A 79 11.35 -19.42 3.87
CA ARG A 79 12.68 -19.06 3.34
C ARG A 79 13.76 -19.07 4.42
N HIS A 80 13.43 -18.60 5.63
CA HIS A 80 14.38 -18.49 6.73
C HIS A 80 14.00 -19.41 7.88
N ALA A 81 15.00 -20.08 8.47
CA ALA A 81 14.80 -21.05 9.55
C ALA A 81 14.12 -20.45 10.79
N ALA A 82 14.28 -19.15 11.05
CA ALA A 82 13.67 -18.47 12.19
C ALA A 82 12.13 -18.47 12.15
N ASP A 83 11.55 -18.51 10.94
CA ASP A 83 10.10 -18.53 10.75
C ASP A 83 9.53 -19.95 10.86
N LEU A 84 10.37 -20.99 10.98
CA LEU A 84 9.94 -22.39 11.00
C LEU A 84 9.04 -22.71 12.21
N ALA A 85 9.29 -22.10 13.36
CA ALA A 85 8.46 -22.24 14.55
C ALA A 85 7.01 -21.73 14.35
N LEU A 86 6.78 -20.86 13.35
CA LEU A 86 5.45 -20.38 13.00
C LEU A 86 4.72 -21.31 12.02
N ILE A 87 5.48 -22.10 11.24
CA ILE A 87 4.94 -23.00 10.21
C ILE A 87 4.62 -24.38 10.79
N LEU A 88 5.53 -24.94 11.59
CA LEU A 88 5.42 -26.32 12.06
C LEU A 88 4.11 -26.61 12.83
N PRO A 89 3.62 -25.73 13.73
CA PRO A 89 2.34 -25.96 14.42
C PRO A 89 1.11 -25.97 13.49
N LEU A 90 1.23 -25.43 12.27
CA LEU A 90 0.15 -25.32 11.31
C LEU A 90 0.11 -26.50 10.32
N LEU A 91 1.09 -27.39 10.38
CA LEU A 91 1.15 -28.56 9.48
C LEU A 91 -0.11 -29.43 9.63
N GLY A 92 -0.78 -29.68 8.50
CA GLY A 92 -2.04 -30.42 8.45
C GLY A 92 -3.30 -29.55 8.60
N THR A 93 -3.15 -28.28 9.00
CA THR A 93 -4.27 -27.31 9.02
C THR A 93 -4.28 -26.37 7.81
N ILE A 94 -3.09 -26.04 7.29
CA ILE A 94 -2.92 -25.21 6.09
C ILE A 94 -2.36 -26.06 4.95
N PRO A 95 -2.81 -25.85 3.71
CA PRO A 95 -2.17 -26.45 2.56
C PRO A 95 -0.78 -25.84 2.41
N LEU A 96 0.26 -26.67 2.26
CA LEU A 96 1.59 -26.20 1.90
C LEU A 96 1.81 -26.35 0.40
N SER A 97 2.70 -25.51 -0.16
CA SER A 97 3.03 -25.53 -1.58
C SER A 97 4.36 -26.26 -1.84
N ARG A 98 4.46 -26.87 -3.03
CA ARG A 98 5.70 -27.47 -3.56
C ARG A 98 6.62 -26.42 -4.18
N THR A 99 6.08 -25.26 -4.53
CA THR A 99 6.75 -24.21 -5.31
C THR A 99 6.78 -22.85 -4.61
N ILE A 100 5.81 -22.54 -3.75
CA ILE A 100 5.71 -21.26 -3.04
C ILE A 100 6.21 -21.46 -1.60
N PRO A 101 7.12 -20.62 -1.09
CA PRO A 101 7.55 -20.67 0.30
C PRO A 101 6.38 -20.56 1.28
N ALA A 102 6.44 -21.29 2.41
CA ALA A 102 5.34 -21.32 3.38
C ALA A 102 5.04 -19.93 3.99
N ASP A 103 6.05 -19.07 4.13
CA ASP A 103 5.91 -17.70 4.61
C ASP A 103 5.09 -16.81 3.66
N ASP A 104 5.31 -16.93 2.35
CA ASP A 104 4.54 -16.19 1.34
C ASP A 104 3.11 -16.70 1.23
N LEU A 105 2.93 -18.02 1.32
CA LEU A 105 1.62 -18.65 1.25
C LEU A 105 0.75 -18.20 2.43
N LEU A 106 1.29 -18.25 3.65
CA LEU A 106 0.61 -17.77 4.84
C LEU A 106 0.28 -16.27 4.78
N ALA A 107 1.20 -15.45 4.27
CA ALA A 107 0.96 -14.02 4.10
C ALA A 107 -0.20 -13.78 3.11
N SER A 108 -0.21 -14.51 2.00
CA SER A 108 -1.24 -14.41 0.95
C SER A 108 -2.61 -14.92 1.44
N GLU A 109 -2.66 -16.03 2.16
CA GLU A 109 -3.89 -16.56 2.75
C GLU A 109 -4.49 -15.57 3.75
N ARG A 110 -3.68 -15.06 4.69
CA ARG A 110 -4.12 -14.05 5.67
C ARG A 110 -4.64 -12.79 4.99
N ARG A 111 -3.97 -12.34 3.92
CA ARG A 111 -4.42 -11.20 3.11
C ARG A 111 -5.76 -11.48 2.45
N ASN A 112 -5.93 -12.64 1.84
CA ASN A 112 -7.17 -13.02 1.17
C ASN A 112 -8.34 -13.17 2.15
N GLU A 113 -8.09 -13.77 3.31
CA GLU A 113 -9.07 -13.87 4.40
C GLU A 113 -9.48 -12.48 4.92
N ALA A 114 -8.51 -11.58 5.12
CA ALA A 114 -8.76 -10.20 5.50
C ALA A 114 -9.67 -9.49 4.49
N LEU A 115 -9.34 -9.55 3.19
CA LEU A 115 -10.15 -8.95 2.12
C LEU A 115 -11.56 -9.54 2.03
N ARG A 116 -11.71 -10.87 2.18
CA ARG A 116 -13.03 -11.53 2.23
C ARG A 116 -13.85 -11.05 3.43
N THR A 117 -13.21 -10.90 4.58
CA THR A 117 -13.84 -10.42 5.80
C THR A 117 -14.34 -8.98 5.64
N ILE A 118 -13.50 -8.09 5.11
CA ILE A 118 -13.88 -6.70 4.80
C ILE A 118 -15.08 -6.67 3.85
N ALA A 119 -14.99 -7.39 2.73
CA ALA A 119 -16.05 -7.40 1.72
C ALA A 119 -17.37 -7.99 2.27
N ARG A 120 -17.29 -9.02 3.12
CA ARG A 120 -18.46 -9.59 3.78
C ARG A 120 -19.11 -8.58 4.74
N LYS A 121 -18.31 -7.98 5.63
CA LYS A 121 -18.79 -6.95 6.58
C LYS A 121 -19.47 -5.79 5.84
N GLU A 122 -18.88 -5.31 4.76
CA GLU A 122 -19.46 -4.23 3.95
C GLU A 122 -20.80 -4.62 3.30
N ARG A 123 -20.90 -5.84 2.77
CA ARG A 123 -22.16 -6.33 2.18
C ARG A 123 -23.27 -6.47 3.23
N GLU A 124 -22.94 -7.00 4.40
CA GLU A 124 -23.86 -7.23 5.52
C GLU A 124 -24.19 -5.96 6.32
N ALA A 125 -23.42 -4.89 6.13
CA ALA A 125 -23.61 -3.65 6.87
C ALA A 125 -24.94 -2.94 6.58
N GLU A 126 -25.50 -2.33 7.61
CA GLU A 126 -26.54 -1.31 7.52
C GLU A 126 -25.90 0.07 7.42
N SER A 127 -26.65 1.03 6.90
CA SER A 127 -26.20 2.40 6.66
C SER A 127 -27.36 3.37 6.81
N GLU A 128 -27.10 4.58 7.31
CA GLU A 128 -28.13 5.63 7.32
C GLU A 128 -28.40 6.17 5.92
N TYR A 129 -27.37 6.25 5.06
CA TYR A 129 -27.52 6.75 3.70
C TYR A 129 -27.01 5.77 2.65
N PHE A 130 -27.60 5.82 1.45
CA PHE A 130 -27.19 5.03 0.30
C PHE A 130 -27.14 5.89 -0.96
N ILE A 131 -25.94 6.26 -1.38
CA ILE A 131 -25.69 7.17 -2.49
C ILE A 131 -25.01 6.41 -3.61
N ARG A 132 -25.67 6.24 -4.76
CA ARG A 132 -25.13 5.56 -5.96
C ARG A 132 -24.37 4.25 -5.67
N GLY A 133 -24.92 3.37 -4.84
CA GLY A 133 -24.26 2.10 -4.51
C GLY A 133 -23.33 2.14 -3.29
N VAL A 134 -23.10 3.33 -2.71
CA VAL A 134 -22.24 3.54 -1.55
C VAL A 134 -23.09 3.73 -0.30
N LYS A 135 -22.93 2.81 0.65
CA LYS A 135 -23.48 2.88 2.01
C LYS A 135 -22.72 3.94 2.81
N ILE A 136 -23.35 4.81 3.59
CA ILE A 136 -22.65 5.76 4.46
C ILE A 136 -23.22 5.65 5.87
N GLY A 137 -22.30 5.52 6.84
CA GLY A 137 -22.54 5.38 8.27
C GLY A 137 -23.03 3.99 8.71
N GLY A 138 -23.69 3.91 9.86
CA GLY A 138 -24.14 2.69 10.50
C GLY A 138 -22.94 1.86 10.94
N ASN A 139 -22.90 0.61 10.49
CA ASN A 139 -21.75 -0.27 10.66
C ASN A 139 -21.02 -0.55 9.33
N SER A 140 -21.29 0.24 8.29
CA SER A 140 -20.54 0.18 7.04
C SER A 140 -19.11 0.70 7.22
N ARG A 141 -18.19 0.29 6.34
CA ARG A 141 -16.81 0.79 6.39
C ARG A 141 -16.81 2.30 6.18
N MET A 142 -16.01 3.03 6.96
CA MET A 142 -15.70 4.45 6.72
C MET A 142 -15.26 4.68 5.26
N LYS A 143 -15.96 5.57 4.56
CA LYS A 143 -15.78 5.82 3.12
C LYS A 143 -14.65 6.79 2.87
N VAL A 144 -13.85 6.51 1.85
CA VAL A 144 -12.79 7.42 1.39
C VAL A 144 -13.39 8.37 0.38
N LEU A 145 -13.39 9.66 0.69
CA LEU A 145 -13.69 10.71 -0.26
C LEU A 145 -12.36 11.33 -0.73
N ALA A 146 -12.15 11.34 -2.03
CA ALA A 146 -10.91 11.83 -2.66
C ALA A 146 -11.17 13.12 -3.43
N GLU A 147 -10.38 14.15 -3.16
CA GLU A 147 -10.49 15.45 -3.84
C GLU A 147 -9.69 15.49 -5.16
N ILE A 148 -10.31 16.06 -6.18
CA ILE A 148 -9.64 16.63 -7.36
C ILE A 148 -9.71 18.15 -7.22
N MET A 149 -8.61 18.76 -6.78
CA MET A 149 -8.51 20.22 -6.65
C MET A 149 -8.50 20.88 -8.04
N ASP A 150 -9.14 22.04 -8.14
CA ASP A 150 -9.27 22.80 -9.38
C ASP A 150 -9.76 21.93 -10.55
N ALA A 151 -10.85 21.18 -10.34
CA ALA A 151 -11.39 20.25 -11.32
C ALA A 151 -11.73 20.91 -12.67
N HIS A 152 -12.02 22.22 -12.69
CA HIS A 152 -12.23 23.00 -13.92
C HIS A 152 -10.97 23.18 -14.76
N LYS A 153 -9.77 23.03 -14.18
CA LYS A 153 -8.48 23.15 -14.86
C LYS A 153 -7.93 21.80 -15.33
N GLU A 154 -8.44 20.69 -14.82
CA GLU A 154 -8.01 19.35 -15.21
C GLU A 154 -8.38 19.07 -16.68
N PRO A 155 -7.39 18.85 -17.58
CA PRO A 155 -7.66 18.64 -18.99
C PRO A 155 -8.42 17.35 -19.29
N ASP A 156 -8.18 16.29 -18.50
CA ASP A 156 -8.89 15.00 -18.61
C ASP A 156 -9.50 14.62 -17.26
N ILE A 157 -10.54 15.37 -16.88
CA ILE A 157 -11.22 15.18 -15.60
C ILE A 157 -11.82 13.78 -15.47
N ARG A 158 -12.19 13.15 -16.59
CA ARG A 158 -12.73 11.79 -16.61
C ARG A 158 -11.66 10.76 -16.25
N ALA A 159 -10.49 10.82 -16.88
CA ALA A 159 -9.38 9.93 -16.53
C ALA A 159 -8.95 10.12 -15.07
N LYS A 160 -8.90 11.38 -14.60
CA LYS A 160 -8.56 11.69 -13.20
C LYS A 160 -9.57 11.10 -12.23
N ALA A 161 -10.88 11.28 -12.44
CA ALA A 161 -11.93 10.71 -11.60
C ALA A 161 -11.91 9.17 -11.59
N LEU A 162 -11.73 8.53 -12.76
CA LEU A 162 -11.60 7.08 -12.85
C LEU A 162 -10.35 6.57 -12.10
N SER A 163 -9.24 7.31 -12.17
CA SER A 163 -8.02 7.00 -11.42
C SER A 163 -8.27 7.03 -9.91
N CYS A 164 -8.99 8.04 -9.39
CA CYS A 164 -9.36 8.13 -7.98
C CYS A 164 -10.18 6.90 -7.53
N PHE A 165 -11.23 6.53 -8.28
CA PHE A 165 -12.02 5.32 -7.98
C PHE A 165 -11.17 4.04 -8.02
N SER A 166 -10.31 3.89 -9.03
CA SER A 166 -9.42 2.72 -9.16
C SER A 166 -8.37 2.64 -8.03
N SER A 167 -8.01 3.78 -7.45
CA SER A 167 -7.08 3.89 -6.33
C SER A 167 -7.75 3.59 -5.00
N GLY A 168 -9.09 3.62 -4.93
CA GLY A 168 -9.86 3.18 -3.77
C GLY A 168 -10.82 4.21 -3.19
N ALA A 169 -10.99 5.37 -3.85
CA ALA A 169 -12.01 6.34 -3.48
C ALA A 169 -13.41 5.71 -3.60
N ASP A 170 -14.24 5.97 -2.60
CA ASP A 170 -15.67 5.63 -2.62
C ASP A 170 -16.51 6.80 -3.16
N ILE A 171 -16.04 8.03 -2.98
CA ILE A 171 -16.64 9.28 -3.46
C ILE A 171 -15.52 10.13 -4.07
N VAL A 172 -15.77 10.76 -5.21
CA VAL A 172 -14.85 11.75 -5.80
C VAL A 172 -15.42 13.13 -5.61
N ASP A 173 -14.64 14.00 -4.99
CA ASP A 173 -14.95 15.39 -4.77
C ASP A 173 -14.26 16.28 -5.81
N LEU A 174 -15.00 17.27 -6.29
CA LEU A 174 -14.60 18.15 -7.38
C LEU A 174 -14.51 19.57 -6.83
N GLY A 175 -13.29 19.98 -6.50
CA GLY A 175 -12.99 21.31 -5.99
C GLY A 175 -13.01 22.35 -7.09
N PHE A 176 -13.72 23.46 -6.87
CA PHE A 176 -13.76 24.59 -7.79
C PHE A 176 -13.20 25.86 -7.15
N GLY A 177 -12.04 26.29 -7.64
CA GLY A 177 -11.38 27.52 -7.25
C GLY A 177 -12.19 28.79 -7.58
N PHE A 178 -11.74 29.93 -7.04
CA PHE A 178 -12.43 31.23 -7.18
C PHE A 178 -12.53 31.75 -8.62
N ASP A 179 -11.73 31.21 -9.54
CA ASP A 179 -11.70 31.55 -10.96
C ASP A 179 -12.66 30.69 -11.80
N ALA A 180 -13.34 29.71 -11.21
CA ALA A 180 -14.30 28.86 -11.89
C ALA A 180 -15.61 29.61 -12.22
N THR A 181 -16.18 29.30 -13.38
CA THR A 181 -17.49 29.82 -13.79
C THR A 181 -18.59 28.74 -13.73
N PRO A 182 -19.87 29.11 -13.71
CA PRO A 182 -20.97 28.14 -13.80
C PRO A 182 -20.94 27.29 -15.07
N HIS A 183 -20.32 27.79 -16.15
CA HIS A 183 -20.10 27.04 -17.37
C HIS A 183 -19.08 25.92 -17.15
N ASP A 184 -17.98 26.22 -16.45
CA ASP A 184 -16.93 25.22 -16.16
C ASP A 184 -17.46 24.09 -15.29
N VAL A 185 -18.23 24.42 -14.25
CA VAL A 185 -18.89 23.42 -13.39
C VAL A 185 -19.80 22.51 -14.21
N LYS A 186 -20.68 23.09 -15.05
CA LYS A 186 -21.58 22.30 -15.92
C LYS A 186 -20.82 21.40 -16.88
N ARG A 187 -19.72 21.91 -17.46
CA ARG A 187 -18.85 21.15 -18.35
C ARG A 187 -18.27 19.94 -17.61
N VAL A 188 -17.63 20.14 -16.46
CA VAL A 188 -17.03 19.08 -15.65
C VAL A 188 -18.07 18.01 -15.28
N PHE A 189 -19.23 18.41 -14.73
CA PHE A 189 -20.26 17.44 -14.36
C PHE A 189 -20.91 16.74 -15.56
N SER A 190 -20.99 17.40 -16.73
CA SER A 190 -21.47 16.77 -17.95
C SER A 190 -20.50 15.69 -18.45
N GLU A 191 -19.19 15.94 -18.40
CA GLU A 191 -18.14 14.99 -18.80
C GLU A 191 -18.11 13.74 -17.91
N LEU A 192 -18.61 13.84 -16.67
CA LEU A 192 -18.66 12.76 -15.67
C LEU A 192 -20.07 12.17 -15.47
N SER A 193 -21.05 12.57 -16.30
CA SER A 193 -22.47 12.26 -16.08
C SER A 193 -22.79 10.76 -16.06
N ASP A 194 -22.05 9.96 -16.81
CA ASP A 194 -22.22 8.51 -16.93
C ASP A 194 -21.44 7.70 -15.88
N LEU A 195 -20.58 8.33 -15.08
CA LEU A 195 -19.81 7.62 -14.06
C LEU A 195 -20.75 7.06 -12.99
N PRO A 196 -20.58 5.78 -12.60
CA PRO A 196 -21.48 5.12 -11.65
C PRO A 196 -21.25 5.60 -10.21
N GLY A 197 -20.06 6.10 -9.88
CA GLY A 197 -19.70 6.50 -8.52
C GLY A 197 -20.34 7.82 -8.07
N PRO A 198 -20.48 8.05 -6.75
CA PRO A 198 -20.90 9.33 -6.19
C PRO A 198 -19.89 10.45 -6.53
N LEU A 199 -20.42 11.61 -6.90
CA LEU A 199 -19.65 12.82 -7.13
C LEU A 199 -20.07 13.93 -6.16
N ALA A 200 -19.09 14.58 -5.56
CA ALA A 200 -19.25 15.73 -4.70
C ALA A 200 -18.89 17.03 -5.44
N ILE A 201 -19.55 18.13 -5.09
CA ILE A 201 -19.15 19.49 -5.47
C ILE A 201 -18.59 20.20 -4.23
N ASP A 202 -17.34 20.66 -4.32
CA ASP A 202 -16.71 21.47 -3.27
C ASP A 202 -16.50 22.91 -3.76
N THR A 203 -17.42 23.76 -3.33
CA THR A 203 -17.37 25.21 -3.48
C THR A 203 -18.36 25.85 -2.53
N GLN A 204 -18.04 27.05 -2.04
CA GLN A 204 -18.95 27.83 -1.22
C GLN A 204 -19.82 28.79 -2.04
N ASP A 205 -19.59 28.95 -3.35
CA ASP A 205 -20.35 29.85 -4.22
C ASP A 205 -21.73 29.25 -4.56
N PRO A 206 -22.84 29.87 -4.13
CA PRO A 206 -24.20 29.43 -4.42
C PRO A 206 -24.50 29.19 -5.91
N VAL A 207 -23.92 30.00 -6.80
CA VAL A 207 -24.14 29.93 -8.24
C VAL A 207 -23.42 28.72 -8.82
N LEU A 208 -22.20 28.44 -8.36
CA LEU A 208 -21.44 27.26 -8.76
C LEU A 208 -22.07 25.98 -8.22
N ILE A 209 -22.48 25.95 -6.94
CA ILE A 209 -23.23 24.82 -6.35
C ILE A 209 -24.42 24.48 -7.23
N ALA A 210 -25.27 25.48 -7.50
CA ALA A 210 -26.47 25.33 -8.32
C ALA A 210 -26.20 24.81 -9.74
N ALA A 211 -25.01 25.06 -10.29
CA ALA A 211 -24.61 24.61 -11.62
C ALA A 211 -24.25 23.11 -11.63
N GLY A 212 -23.74 22.56 -10.53
CA GLY A 212 -23.36 21.14 -10.38
C GLY A 212 -24.48 20.21 -9.91
N LEU A 213 -25.51 20.74 -9.23
CA LEU A 213 -26.63 19.96 -8.66
C LEU A 213 -27.30 18.93 -9.60
N PRO A 214 -27.43 19.14 -10.92
CA PRO A 214 -28.04 18.11 -11.79
C PRO A 214 -27.33 16.76 -11.78
N ARG A 215 -26.03 16.72 -11.39
CA ARG A 215 -25.25 15.49 -11.28
C ARG A 215 -24.63 15.29 -9.90
N ALA A 216 -24.33 16.33 -9.15
CA ALA A 216 -23.71 16.18 -7.82
C ALA A 216 -24.62 15.39 -6.86
N ASP A 217 -24.02 14.43 -6.16
CA ASP A 217 -24.67 13.60 -5.16
C ASP A 217 -24.46 14.13 -3.74
N LEU A 218 -23.40 14.92 -3.53
CA LEU A 218 -23.10 15.64 -2.30
C LEU A 218 -22.64 17.08 -2.59
N VAL A 219 -23.02 18.01 -1.73
CA VAL A 219 -22.44 19.37 -1.66
C VAL A 219 -21.58 19.47 -0.41
N LEU A 220 -20.34 19.89 -0.55
CA LEU A 220 -19.44 20.07 0.59
C LEU A 220 -19.54 21.48 1.17
N SER A 221 -19.21 21.61 2.45
CA SER A 221 -19.03 22.89 3.14
C SER A 221 -20.28 23.80 3.18
N LEU A 222 -21.48 23.23 3.37
CA LEU A 222 -22.68 24.03 3.63
C LEU A 222 -22.67 24.62 5.05
N SER A 223 -23.01 25.91 5.15
CA SER A 223 -23.05 26.68 6.40
C SER A 223 -24.14 27.74 6.37
N ASP A 224 -24.27 28.52 7.44
CA ASP A 224 -25.18 29.66 7.55
C ASP A 224 -25.04 30.69 6.40
N ARG A 225 -23.91 30.70 5.69
CA ARG A 225 -23.64 31.61 4.56
C ARG A 225 -24.32 31.22 3.26
N ASN A 226 -24.50 29.92 3.01
CA ASN A 226 -24.97 29.42 1.71
C ASN A 226 -26.26 28.58 1.81
N ILE A 227 -26.59 27.98 2.96
CA ILE A 227 -27.80 27.16 3.12
C ILE A 227 -29.07 27.93 2.74
N ALA A 228 -29.20 29.19 3.15
CA ALA A 228 -30.37 30.01 2.82
C ALA A 228 -30.55 30.26 1.30
N LEU A 229 -29.46 30.18 0.54
CA LEU A 229 -29.42 30.49 -0.90
C LEU A 229 -29.62 29.25 -1.76
N VAL A 230 -29.07 28.10 -1.36
CA VAL A 230 -29.09 26.86 -2.16
C VAL A 230 -29.78 25.68 -1.51
N GLY A 231 -30.01 25.67 -0.19
CA GLY A 231 -30.44 24.49 0.56
C GLY A 231 -31.73 23.85 0.03
N ARG A 232 -32.74 24.66 -0.33
CA ARG A 232 -33.97 24.14 -0.95
C ARG A 232 -33.71 23.45 -2.29
N ARG A 233 -32.83 24.01 -3.12
CA ARG A 233 -32.48 23.42 -4.42
C ARG A 233 -31.67 22.14 -4.24
N VAL A 234 -30.77 22.09 -3.25
CA VAL A 234 -30.05 20.88 -2.86
C VAL A 234 -31.05 19.77 -2.49
N ALA A 235 -32.04 20.09 -1.65
CA ALA A 235 -33.10 19.17 -1.27
C ALA A 235 -33.98 18.71 -2.44
N GLU A 236 -34.41 19.63 -3.31
CA GLU A 236 -35.22 19.33 -4.51
C GLU A 236 -34.51 18.39 -5.48
N CYS A 237 -33.17 18.48 -5.58
CA CYS A 237 -32.35 17.58 -6.39
C CYS A 237 -32.06 16.24 -5.71
N GLY A 238 -32.42 16.08 -4.43
CA GLY A 238 -32.09 14.87 -3.64
C GLY A 238 -30.59 14.74 -3.35
N THR A 239 -29.82 15.83 -3.46
CA THR A 239 -28.39 15.87 -3.20
C THR A 239 -28.16 15.95 -1.69
N GLY A 240 -27.20 15.19 -1.15
CA GLY A 240 -26.83 15.29 0.27
C GLY A 240 -25.89 16.48 0.54
N ALA A 241 -25.65 16.78 1.80
CA ALA A 241 -24.80 17.88 2.21
C ALA A 241 -23.83 17.50 3.32
N VAL A 242 -22.58 17.95 3.20
CA VAL A 242 -21.65 18.07 4.33
C VAL A 242 -21.85 19.45 4.94
N VAL A 243 -22.28 19.48 6.19
CA VAL A 243 -22.55 20.71 6.94
C VAL A 243 -21.40 20.99 7.89
N VAL A 244 -20.92 22.23 7.86
CA VAL A 244 -19.78 22.72 8.66
C VAL A 244 -20.22 23.85 9.60
N PRO A 245 -19.53 24.07 10.74
CA PRO A 245 -19.68 25.28 11.52
C PRO A 245 -19.24 26.51 10.71
N GLY A 246 -19.78 27.68 11.06
CA GLY A 246 -19.48 28.97 10.42
C GLY A 246 -19.51 30.09 11.46
N GLU A 247 -20.33 31.10 11.22
CA GLU A 247 -20.66 32.08 12.29
C GLU A 247 -21.62 31.48 13.32
N ARG A 248 -22.37 30.46 12.89
CA ARG A 248 -23.20 29.61 13.75
C ARG A 248 -22.49 28.30 14.09
N THR A 249 -22.96 27.67 15.16
CA THR A 249 -22.51 26.34 15.56
C THR A 249 -22.93 25.29 14.53
N LEU A 250 -22.27 24.12 14.57
CA LEU A 250 -22.59 23.00 13.68
C LEU A 250 -24.05 22.56 13.83
N ASP A 251 -24.54 22.37 15.06
CA ASP A 251 -25.92 21.99 15.36
C ASP A 251 -26.95 22.98 14.79
N GLU A 252 -26.65 24.29 14.87
CA GLU A 252 -27.51 25.32 14.29
C GLU A 252 -27.53 25.25 12.77
N ASN A 253 -26.39 24.99 12.13
CA ASN A 253 -26.31 24.82 10.68
C ASN A 253 -26.98 23.53 10.20
N ILE A 254 -26.92 22.45 10.98
CA ILE A 254 -27.65 21.20 10.71
C ILE A 254 -29.16 21.48 10.70
N ARG A 255 -29.67 22.20 11.71
CA ARG A 255 -31.10 22.58 11.73
C ARG A 255 -31.52 23.44 10.54
N LEU A 256 -30.65 24.35 10.10
CA LEU A 256 -30.91 25.12 8.88
C LEU A 256 -30.99 24.24 7.63
N ALA A 257 -30.14 23.20 7.55
CA ALA A 257 -30.18 22.24 6.45
C ALA A 257 -31.45 21.37 6.49
N GLU A 258 -31.86 20.91 7.68
CA GLU A 258 -33.13 20.20 7.91
C GLU A 258 -34.34 21.06 7.50
N ASP A 259 -34.38 22.32 7.95
CA ASP A 259 -35.44 23.29 7.62
C ASP A 259 -35.51 23.61 6.12
N ALA A 260 -34.37 23.51 5.42
CA ALA A 260 -34.30 23.64 3.97
C ALA A 260 -34.78 22.37 3.22
N GLY A 261 -35.01 21.27 3.94
CA GLY A 261 -35.53 20.00 3.42
C GLY A 261 -34.44 18.98 3.05
N ILE A 262 -33.18 19.21 3.41
CA ILE A 262 -32.08 18.29 3.10
C ILE A 262 -32.20 17.06 4.00
N SER A 263 -32.33 15.88 3.39
CA SER A 263 -32.56 14.61 4.11
C SER A 263 -31.30 13.78 4.32
N CYS A 264 -30.23 14.04 3.56
CA CYS A 264 -28.94 13.38 3.68
C CYS A 264 -27.91 14.39 4.17
N ILE A 265 -27.62 14.37 5.48
CA ILE A 265 -26.70 15.31 6.14
C ILE A 265 -25.52 14.54 6.74
N LEU A 266 -24.31 14.99 6.40
CA LEU A 266 -23.06 14.61 7.04
C LEU A 266 -22.57 15.79 7.89
N ALA A 267 -22.19 15.54 9.13
CA ALA A 267 -21.74 16.56 10.06
C ALA A 267 -20.21 16.63 10.08
N ASP A 268 -19.64 17.79 9.78
CA ASP A 268 -18.19 18.03 9.80
C ASP A 268 -17.83 19.08 10.88
N PRO A 269 -17.28 18.67 12.04
CA PRO A 269 -16.80 19.58 13.07
C PRO A 269 -15.54 20.38 12.70
N LEU A 270 -14.93 20.11 11.55
CA LEU A 270 -13.66 20.64 11.05
C LEU A 270 -12.45 20.18 11.87
N LEU A 271 -11.63 19.35 11.24
CA LEU A 271 -10.32 18.98 11.79
C LEU A 271 -9.28 20.03 11.43
N THR A 272 -8.41 20.39 12.39
CA THR A 272 -7.34 21.38 12.16
C THR A 272 -5.97 20.72 11.98
N PRO A 273 -5.01 21.36 11.28
CA PRO A 273 -3.68 20.80 11.07
C PRO A 273 -2.92 20.50 12.36
N ALA A 274 -1.98 19.55 12.28
CA ALA A 274 -1.04 19.27 13.38
C ALA A 274 -0.25 20.55 13.73
N GLY A 275 -0.16 20.86 15.03
CA GLY A 275 0.47 22.11 15.50
C GLY A 275 -0.45 23.35 15.47
N SER A 276 -1.66 23.25 14.91
CA SER A 276 -2.63 24.35 14.82
C SER A 276 -3.94 24.10 15.59
N GLY A 277 -3.94 23.13 16.50
CA GLY A 277 -5.11 22.80 17.32
C GLY A 277 -5.72 21.42 17.07
N LEU A 278 -5.07 20.54 16.30
CA LEU A 278 -5.58 19.20 15.94
C LEU A 278 -6.29 18.48 17.10
N VAL A 279 -5.62 18.37 18.26
CA VAL A 279 -6.15 17.67 19.44
C VAL A 279 -7.41 18.35 19.99
N ALA A 280 -7.44 19.69 20.01
CA ALA A 280 -8.62 20.43 20.43
C ALA A 280 -9.77 20.23 19.43
N SER A 281 -9.50 20.30 18.13
CA SER A 281 -10.53 20.07 17.11
C SER A 281 -11.12 18.66 17.15
N LEU A 282 -10.31 17.63 17.49
CA LEU A 282 -10.81 16.27 17.68
C LEU A 282 -11.88 16.17 18.79
N SER A 283 -11.84 17.04 19.80
CA SER A 283 -12.85 17.04 20.87
C SER A 283 -14.23 17.49 20.42
N HIS A 284 -14.34 18.13 19.24
CA HIS A 284 -15.62 18.54 18.66
C HIS A 284 -16.32 17.40 17.90
N PHE A 285 -15.62 16.30 17.62
CA PHE A 285 -16.21 15.08 17.07
C PHE A 285 -16.97 14.35 18.18
N SER A 286 -18.24 14.73 18.32
CA SER A 286 -19.21 14.17 19.27
C SER A 286 -20.38 13.55 18.51
N ASP A 287 -21.23 12.80 19.22
CA ASP A 287 -22.42 12.21 18.62
C ASP A 287 -23.43 13.31 18.28
N GLN A 288 -23.48 13.66 16.99
CA GLN A 288 -24.36 14.67 16.42
C GLN A 288 -25.71 14.09 15.99
N GLY A 289 -25.93 12.77 16.14
CA GLY A 289 -27.08 12.08 15.55
C GLY A 289 -27.01 11.93 14.02
N TYR A 290 -25.89 12.35 13.42
CA TYR A 290 -25.62 12.33 11.98
C TYR A 290 -24.29 11.64 11.69
N PRO A 291 -24.14 10.92 10.56
CA PRO A 291 -22.85 10.38 10.14
C PRO A 291 -21.78 11.48 10.04
N LEU A 292 -20.65 11.26 10.69
CA LEU A 292 -19.58 12.25 10.80
C LEU A 292 -18.65 12.21 9.58
N PHE A 293 -18.25 13.40 9.14
CA PHE A 293 -17.25 13.61 8.11
C PHE A 293 -15.91 14.01 8.75
N PHE A 294 -14.81 13.37 8.34
CA PHE A 294 -13.49 13.57 8.91
C PHE A 294 -12.51 14.11 7.86
N GLY A 295 -12.24 15.42 7.93
CA GLY A 295 -11.29 16.15 7.09
C GLY A 295 -9.83 15.79 7.33
N ALA A 296 -9.33 14.63 6.88
CA ALA A 296 -7.94 14.21 7.13
C ALA A 296 -6.90 14.88 6.19
N GLY A 297 -7.33 15.37 5.02
CA GLY A 297 -6.46 15.91 3.98
C GLY A 297 -5.53 17.01 4.48
N ASN A 298 -6.03 18.00 5.22
CA ASN A 298 -5.19 19.10 5.72
C ASN A 298 -4.12 18.64 6.73
N VAL A 299 -4.39 17.61 7.53
CA VAL A 299 -3.41 17.06 8.49
C VAL A 299 -2.36 16.24 7.74
N ALA A 300 -2.79 15.41 6.79
CA ALA A 300 -1.89 14.60 5.99
C ALA A 300 -1.02 15.45 5.07
N GLU A 301 -1.54 16.54 4.51
CA GLU A 301 -0.84 17.44 3.58
C GLU A 301 0.16 18.35 4.31
N LEU A 302 -0.24 18.96 5.44
CA LEU A 302 0.52 20.02 6.10
C LEU A 302 1.49 19.52 7.20
N ILE A 303 1.93 18.26 7.10
CA ILE A 303 2.94 17.66 7.97
C ILE A 303 4.10 17.09 7.15
N ASP A 304 5.34 17.33 7.58
CA ASP A 304 6.55 16.78 6.95
C ASP A 304 6.82 15.35 7.44
N ALA A 305 5.92 14.42 7.10
CA ALA A 305 6.03 13.00 7.40
C ALA A 305 5.43 12.14 6.27
N ASP A 306 5.89 10.88 6.18
CA ASP A 306 5.39 9.93 5.19
C ASP A 306 3.87 9.71 5.33
N SER A 307 3.12 9.94 4.25
CA SER A 307 1.66 9.84 4.23
C SER A 307 1.10 8.47 4.67
N PRO A 308 1.73 7.30 4.42
CA PRO A 308 1.17 6.02 4.89
C PRO A 308 1.03 5.95 6.40
N GLY A 309 2.03 6.45 7.14
CA GLY A 309 2.02 6.44 8.61
C GLY A 309 1.01 7.42 9.17
N VAL A 310 0.91 8.61 8.57
CA VAL A 310 -0.05 9.64 8.95
C VAL A 310 -1.48 9.17 8.68
N ASN A 311 -1.75 8.65 7.48
CA ASN A 311 -3.04 8.11 7.07
C ASN A 311 -3.48 6.94 7.95
N ALA A 312 -2.55 6.04 8.34
CA ALA A 312 -2.84 4.96 9.28
C ALA A 312 -3.33 5.47 10.65
N LEU A 313 -2.67 6.51 11.18
CA LEU A 313 -3.03 7.12 12.45
C LEU A 313 -4.37 7.87 12.36
N LEU A 314 -4.55 8.68 11.30
CA LEU A 314 -5.77 9.46 11.08
C LEU A 314 -6.99 8.56 10.89
N ALA A 315 -6.87 7.44 10.17
CA ALA A 315 -7.95 6.47 10.05
C ALA A 315 -8.29 5.82 11.40
N GLY A 316 -7.29 5.59 12.26
CA GLY A 316 -7.49 5.12 13.63
C GLY A 316 -8.29 6.12 14.47
N MET A 317 -7.88 7.39 14.46
CA MET A 317 -8.60 8.48 15.14
C MET A 317 -10.02 8.63 14.61
N ALA A 318 -10.19 8.60 13.29
CA ALA A 318 -11.49 8.69 12.63
C ALA A 318 -12.42 7.52 13.02
N MET A 319 -11.89 6.29 13.15
CA MET A 319 -12.64 5.15 13.65
C MET A 319 -13.06 5.33 15.13
N GLU A 320 -12.16 5.83 15.98
CA GLU A 320 -12.45 6.08 17.40
C GLU A 320 -13.58 7.10 17.59
N VAL A 321 -13.61 8.15 16.76
CA VAL A 321 -14.70 9.14 16.75
C VAL A 321 -15.92 8.71 15.92
N LYS A 322 -15.93 7.49 15.38
CA LYS A 322 -17.02 6.92 14.56
C LYS A 322 -17.32 7.73 13.28
N ALA A 323 -16.29 8.27 12.65
CA ALA A 323 -16.41 8.91 11.36
C ALA A 323 -16.91 7.92 10.29
N SER A 324 -17.83 8.39 9.47
CA SER A 324 -18.46 7.63 8.38
C SER A 324 -17.80 7.91 7.04
N VAL A 325 -17.20 9.10 6.88
CA VAL A 325 -16.43 9.51 5.71
C VAL A 325 -15.10 10.09 6.17
N ILE A 326 -14.02 9.73 5.49
CA ILE A 326 -12.69 10.31 5.65
C ILE A 326 -12.25 10.94 4.34
N PHE A 327 -11.91 12.22 4.39
CA PHE A 327 -11.47 13.02 3.25
C PHE A 327 -9.94 12.92 3.08
N THR A 328 -9.48 12.72 1.85
CA THR A 328 -8.05 12.72 1.51
C THR A 328 -7.81 13.36 0.14
N SER A 329 -6.58 13.78 -0.09
CA SER A 329 -6.13 14.46 -1.30
C SER A 329 -4.74 13.98 -1.71
N GLU A 330 -4.37 14.22 -2.97
CA GLU A 330 -3.03 13.97 -3.50
C GLU A 330 -2.48 15.27 -4.13
N HIS A 331 -2.36 16.33 -3.32
CA HIS A 331 -2.03 17.68 -3.82
C HIS A 331 -0.54 17.90 -4.03
N SER A 332 0.29 17.16 -3.30
CA SER A 332 1.75 17.20 -3.46
C SER A 332 2.32 15.82 -3.76
N ASP A 333 3.55 15.81 -4.26
CA ASP A 333 4.35 14.60 -4.45
C ASP A 333 4.44 13.75 -3.17
N LYS A 334 4.45 14.39 -1.98
CA LYS A 334 4.48 13.68 -0.70
C LYS A 334 3.20 12.89 -0.42
N THR A 335 2.06 13.36 -0.92
CA THR A 335 0.76 12.69 -0.76
C THR A 335 0.38 11.86 -1.98
N HIS A 336 1.28 11.67 -2.94
CA HIS A 336 1.03 10.82 -4.09
C HIS A 336 0.69 9.39 -3.65
N GLY A 337 -0.47 8.86 -4.08
CA GLY A 337 -0.97 7.56 -3.65
C GLY A 337 -1.75 7.56 -2.32
N SER A 338 -1.97 8.73 -1.70
CA SER A 338 -2.72 8.86 -0.44
C SER A 338 -4.14 8.28 -0.51
N ILE A 339 -4.79 8.27 -1.69
CA ILE A 339 -6.12 7.63 -1.84
C ILE A 339 -6.03 6.13 -1.54
N ARG A 340 -5.02 5.46 -2.10
CA ARG A 340 -4.78 4.02 -1.92
C ARG A 340 -4.36 3.72 -0.48
N GLU A 341 -3.56 4.60 0.10
CA GLU A 341 -3.13 4.49 1.49
C GLU A 341 -4.31 4.63 2.44
N MET A 342 -5.13 5.66 2.27
CA MET A 342 -6.31 5.91 3.09
C MET A 342 -7.33 4.79 2.96
N ARG A 343 -7.57 4.29 1.74
CA ARG A 343 -8.40 3.10 1.51
C ARG A 343 -7.91 1.93 2.34
N ARG A 344 -6.63 1.61 2.26
CA ARG A 344 -6.01 0.55 3.04
C ARG A 344 -6.11 0.80 4.55
N ALA A 345 -5.95 2.05 5.00
CA ALA A 345 -6.07 2.42 6.41
C ALA A 345 -7.49 2.17 6.94
N THR A 346 -8.53 2.55 6.18
CA THR A 346 -9.93 2.29 6.58
C THR A 346 -10.25 0.79 6.63
N GLU A 347 -9.70 0.00 5.70
CA GLU A 347 -9.83 -1.46 5.68
C GLU A 347 -9.15 -2.11 6.89
N MET A 348 -7.98 -1.59 7.29
CA MET A 348 -7.30 -2.03 8.52
C MET A 348 -8.19 -1.78 9.74
N MET A 349 -8.92 -0.66 9.80
CA MET A 349 -9.81 -0.36 10.93
C MET A 349 -11.03 -1.30 11.00
N VAL A 350 -11.57 -1.74 9.86
CA VAL A 350 -12.62 -2.78 9.82
C VAL A 350 -12.16 -4.10 10.45
N LEU A 351 -10.90 -4.47 10.21
CA LEU A 351 -10.29 -5.69 10.78
C LEU A 351 -9.90 -5.52 12.25
N ALA A 352 -9.62 -4.29 12.67
CA ALA A 352 -9.23 -3.96 14.04
C ALA A 352 -10.42 -3.83 15.00
N ALA A 353 -11.64 -3.59 14.52
CA ALA A 353 -12.83 -3.36 15.35
C ALA A 353 -13.12 -4.45 16.41
N GLU A 354 -12.71 -5.70 16.16
CA GLU A 354 -12.86 -6.84 17.08
C GLU A 354 -11.54 -7.26 17.74
N ARG A 355 -10.54 -6.37 17.72
CA ARG A 355 -9.20 -6.61 18.26
C ARG A 355 -8.81 -5.47 19.20
N PRO A 356 -7.92 -5.72 20.18
CA PRO A 356 -7.46 -4.67 21.07
C PRO A 356 -6.60 -3.60 20.37
N TYR A 357 -6.01 -3.92 19.21
CA TYR A 357 -5.17 -2.99 18.44
C TYR A 357 -4.98 -3.47 16.98
N PRO A 358 -4.71 -2.56 16.02
CA PRO A 358 -4.59 -2.86 14.59
C PRO A 358 -3.24 -3.49 14.20
N LYS A 359 -2.90 -4.65 14.79
CA LYS A 359 -1.65 -5.38 14.53
C LYS A 359 -1.89 -6.69 13.82
N ASP A 360 -1.00 -7.02 12.89
CA ASP A 360 -0.98 -8.28 12.15
C ASP A 360 -2.31 -8.66 11.50
N LEU A 361 -2.90 -7.70 10.78
CA LEU A 361 -4.24 -7.80 10.18
C LEU A 361 -4.28 -8.54 8.83
N GLY A 362 -3.14 -9.01 8.32
CA GLY A 362 -3.04 -9.61 6.97
C GLY A 362 -2.91 -8.57 5.84
N ILE A 363 -3.14 -7.29 6.16
CA ILE A 363 -2.85 -6.13 5.33
C ILE A 363 -2.13 -5.07 6.17
N ASP A 364 -1.34 -4.22 5.52
CA ASP A 364 -0.58 -3.14 6.18
C ASP A 364 -0.33 -1.97 5.22
N LEU A 365 0.35 -0.94 5.75
CA LEU A 365 0.85 0.27 5.10
C LEU A 365 2.38 0.39 5.22
N LEU A 366 3.09 -0.73 5.33
CA LEU A 366 4.55 -0.72 5.40
C LEU A 366 5.13 -0.70 3.98
N ILE A 367 5.55 0.47 3.49
CA ILE A 367 6.07 0.64 2.12
C ILE A 367 7.58 0.36 2.05
N LEU A 368 8.39 1.05 2.87
CA LEU A 368 9.86 0.90 2.91
C LEU A 368 10.36 0.17 4.16
N LYS A 369 9.43 -0.29 5.01
CA LYS A 369 9.75 -1.00 6.24
C LYS A 369 9.32 -2.44 6.11
N GLU A 370 10.16 -3.36 6.53
CA GLU A 370 9.74 -4.74 6.67
C GLU A 370 9.07 -4.95 8.02
N LYS A 371 8.01 -5.74 8.02
CA LYS A 371 7.26 -6.10 9.23
C LYS A 371 8.09 -6.93 10.21
N ARG A 372 9.05 -7.71 9.70
CA ARG A 372 9.88 -8.64 10.46
C ARG A 372 11.28 -8.63 9.89
N ARG A 373 12.21 -7.94 10.56
CA ARG A 373 13.64 -8.06 10.25
C ARG A 373 14.09 -9.48 10.56
N ARG A 374 14.41 -10.24 9.51
CA ARG A 374 14.93 -11.59 9.67
C ARG A 374 16.42 -11.49 9.98
N ARG A 375 16.86 -12.14 11.05
CA ARG A 375 18.28 -12.23 11.40
C ARG A 375 18.79 -13.56 10.86
N GLU A 376 19.56 -13.50 9.79
CA GLU A 376 20.29 -14.68 9.32
C GLU A 376 21.39 -15.06 10.32
N PRO A 377 21.79 -16.34 10.38
CA PRO A 377 22.99 -16.72 11.12
C PRO A 377 24.18 -15.89 10.64
N PRO A 378 25.17 -15.60 11.51
CA PRO A 378 26.40 -14.97 11.07
C PRO A 378 27.05 -15.81 9.97
N LEU A 379 27.61 -15.14 8.95
CA LEU A 379 28.42 -15.80 7.94
C LEU A 379 29.61 -16.48 8.63
N GLU A 380 29.88 -17.75 8.31
CA GLU A 380 31.06 -18.45 8.79
C GLU A 380 32.27 -18.03 7.96
N TYR A 381 33.32 -17.52 8.60
CA TYR A 381 34.57 -17.15 7.96
C TYR A 381 35.75 -17.46 8.88
N CYS A 382 36.87 -17.91 8.29
CA CYS A 382 38.10 -18.21 9.03
C CYS A 382 39.10 -17.05 9.01
N GLU A 383 38.90 -16.06 8.14
CA GLU A 383 39.78 -14.92 7.92
C GLU A 383 38.92 -13.65 7.72
N GLU A 384 39.32 -12.54 8.32
CA GLU A 384 38.64 -11.24 8.21
C GLU A 384 39.57 -10.24 7.53
N VAL A 385 39.16 -9.72 6.38
CA VAL A 385 39.82 -8.57 5.72
C VAL A 385 38.90 -7.36 5.88
N ARG A 386 39.31 -6.39 6.70
CA ARG A 386 38.58 -5.13 6.84
C ARG A 386 38.79 -4.26 5.62
N ALA A 387 37.68 -3.81 5.02
CA ALA A 387 37.73 -2.90 3.89
C ALA A 387 38.51 -1.62 4.27
N GLY A 388 39.51 -1.28 3.45
CA GLY A 388 40.21 0.00 3.55
C GLY A 388 39.37 1.15 3.01
N THR A 389 39.87 2.38 3.18
CA THR A 389 39.32 3.54 2.48
C THR A 389 39.60 3.44 0.99
N MET A 390 38.63 3.78 0.15
CA MET A 390 38.82 3.85 -1.30
C MET A 390 40.02 4.76 -1.65
N PRO A 391 40.88 4.36 -2.60
CA PRO A 391 41.96 5.22 -3.09
C PRO A 391 41.40 6.55 -3.62
N LYS A 392 42.11 7.66 -3.36
CA LYS A 392 41.71 8.98 -3.88
C LYS A 392 41.97 9.16 -5.37
N GLU A 393 42.89 8.37 -5.92
CA GLU A 393 43.26 8.41 -7.32
C GLU A 393 42.46 7.35 -8.09
N ILE A 394 41.63 7.81 -9.03
CA ILE A 394 40.84 6.95 -9.91
C ILE A 394 41.66 6.73 -11.19
N THR A 395 41.87 5.46 -11.54
CA THR A 395 42.40 5.11 -12.85
C THR A 395 41.23 5.01 -13.83
N TYR A 396 41.23 5.84 -14.86
CA TYR A 396 40.21 5.79 -15.89
C TYR A 396 40.37 4.55 -16.76
N ASP A 397 39.24 3.92 -17.08
CA ASP A 397 39.22 2.77 -17.96
C ASP A 397 39.61 3.20 -19.39
N PRO A 398 40.59 2.54 -20.02
CA PRO A 398 40.96 2.77 -21.41
C PRO A 398 39.80 2.63 -22.40
N CYS A 399 38.77 1.85 -22.08
CA CYS A 399 37.58 1.70 -22.92
C CYS A 399 36.69 2.97 -22.92
N GLY A 400 36.86 3.86 -21.95
CA GLY A 400 36.15 5.13 -21.85
C GLY A 400 35.13 5.15 -20.72
N ASN A 401 34.34 6.23 -20.67
CA ASN A 401 33.38 6.50 -19.60
C ASN A 401 31.95 6.26 -20.08
N PHE A 402 31.13 5.69 -19.22
CA PHE A 402 29.69 5.56 -19.45
C PHE A 402 28.94 6.77 -18.91
N ARG A 403 27.94 7.21 -19.68
CA ARG A 403 26.83 8.01 -19.19
C ARG A 403 25.65 7.08 -18.93
N ILE A 404 25.18 7.04 -17.69
CA ILE A 404 24.04 6.23 -17.28
C ILE A 404 22.84 7.15 -17.12
N GLY A 405 21.68 6.67 -17.51
CA GLY A 405 20.40 7.32 -17.33
C GLY A 405 19.29 6.29 -17.20
N ILE A 406 18.09 6.79 -16.96
CA ILE A 406 16.86 6.00 -16.99
C ILE A 406 15.98 6.55 -18.10
N GLU A 407 15.46 5.68 -18.96
CA GLU A 407 14.51 6.03 -20.01
C GLU A 407 13.31 5.09 -19.88
N GLY A 408 12.18 5.64 -19.40
CA GLY A 408 11.02 4.82 -19.05
C GLY A 408 11.35 3.79 -17.97
N GLU A 409 11.18 2.50 -18.29
CA GLU A 409 11.47 1.37 -17.40
C GLU A 409 12.82 0.71 -17.70
N GLU A 410 13.67 1.33 -18.54
CA GLU A 410 14.98 0.81 -18.91
C GLU A 410 16.12 1.66 -18.36
N ILE A 411 17.19 0.96 -17.98
CA ILE A 411 18.49 1.54 -17.71
C ILE A 411 19.17 1.74 -19.05
N VAL A 412 19.72 2.94 -19.27
CA VAL A 412 20.45 3.28 -20.50
C VAL A 412 21.87 3.64 -20.14
N ALA A 413 22.82 2.87 -20.64
CA ALA A 413 24.25 3.13 -20.46
C ALA A 413 24.90 3.42 -21.81
N VAL A 414 25.45 4.62 -21.98
CA VAL A 414 25.99 5.12 -23.25
C VAL A 414 27.50 5.28 -23.18
N ILE A 415 28.21 4.71 -24.15
CA ILE A 415 29.66 4.89 -24.34
C ILE A 415 29.98 5.04 -25.83
N GLY A 416 30.81 6.02 -26.19
CA GLY A 416 31.24 6.21 -27.60
C GLY A 416 30.10 6.35 -28.62
N GLY A 417 28.90 6.80 -28.20
CA GLY A 417 27.71 6.88 -29.06
C GLY A 417 26.91 5.57 -29.19
N LYS A 418 27.34 4.48 -28.54
CA LYS A 418 26.62 3.21 -28.45
C LYS A 418 25.85 3.14 -27.12
N ALA A 419 24.56 2.80 -27.18
CA ALA A 419 23.70 2.67 -26.01
C ALA A 419 23.42 1.20 -25.69
N TYR A 420 23.49 0.85 -24.41
CA TYR A 420 23.10 -0.44 -23.85
C TYR A 420 21.83 -0.23 -23.03
N HIS A 421 20.76 -0.91 -23.44
CA HIS A 421 19.44 -0.82 -22.83
C HIS A 421 19.11 -2.10 -22.08
N GLY A 422 18.37 -1.98 -20.98
CA GLY A 422 17.72 -3.14 -20.37
C GLY A 422 17.03 -2.83 -19.05
N CYS A 423 16.08 -3.69 -18.69
CA CYS A 423 15.31 -3.59 -17.46
C CYS A 423 16.04 -4.14 -16.22
N SER A 424 17.30 -4.57 -16.35
CA SER A 424 18.09 -5.05 -15.22
C SER A 424 19.55 -4.63 -15.31
N TRP A 425 20.10 -4.16 -14.19
CA TRP A 425 21.48 -3.73 -14.06
C TRP A 425 22.44 -4.85 -14.48
N ALA A 426 22.14 -6.08 -14.08
CA ALA A 426 22.95 -7.25 -14.38
C ALA A 426 22.94 -7.59 -15.88
N GLY A 427 21.79 -7.43 -16.54
CA GLY A 427 21.66 -7.64 -17.98
C GLY A 427 22.44 -6.59 -18.79
N VAL A 428 22.27 -5.31 -18.43
CA VAL A 428 23.00 -4.20 -19.06
C VAL A 428 24.50 -4.35 -18.84
N PHE A 429 24.92 -4.66 -17.62
CA PHE A 429 26.32 -4.88 -17.29
C PHE A 429 26.91 -6.07 -18.06
N ARG A 430 26.18 -7.19 -18.17
CA ARG A 430 26.64 -8.34 -18.98
C ARG A 430 26.83 -7.95 -20.45
N ALA A 431 25.90 -7.21 -21.03
CA ALA A 431 26.01 -6.79 -22.43
C ALA A 431 27.24 -5.88 -22.66
N ILE A 432 27.52 -4.96 -21.73
CA ILE A 432 28.72 -4.13 -21.72
C ILE A 432 29.99 -5.01 -21.67
N GLN A 433 30.00 -6.01 -20.79
CA GLN A 433 31.13 -6.93 -20.61
C GLN A 433 31.37 -7.81 -21.85
N GLU A 434 30.32 -8.38 -22.45
CA GLU A 434 30.42 -9.22 -23.66
C GLU A 434 30.97 -8.47 -24.87
N HIS A 435 30.78 -7.16 -24.93
CA HIS A 435 31.31 -6.30 -25.99
C HIS A 435 32.70 -5.73 -25.67
N GLY A 436 33.28 -6.05 -24.51
CA GLY A 436 34.63 -5.62 -24.15
C GLY A 436 34.77 -4.11 -23.86
N GLU A 437 33.67 -3.42 -23.54
CA GLU A 437 33.66 -1.97 -23.28
C GLU A 437 34.05 -1.59 -21.84
N VAL A 438 34.48 -2.56 -21.04
CA VAL A 438 35.04 -2.37 -19.70
C VAL A 438 36.26 -3.26 -19.55
N SER A 439 37.38 -2.68 -19.11
CA SER A 439 38.66 -3.39 -18.98
C SER A 439 39.22 -3.38 -17.55
N LEU A 440 38.79 -2.42 -16.71
CA LEU A 440 39.22 -2.32 -15.32
C LEU A 440 38.16 -2.85 -14.34
N LEU A 441 38.59 -3.64 -13.34
CA LEU A 441 37.70 -4.20 -12.32
C LEU A 441 37.03 -3.12 -11.45
N ASP A 442 37.74 -2.04 -11.13
CA ASP A 442 37.19 -0.93 -10.36
C ASP A 442 36.08 -0.20 -11.14
N HIS A 443 36.26 -0.03 -12.44
CA HIS A 443 35.24 0.53 -13.32
C HIS A 443 34.05 -0.41 -13.46
N ALA A 444 34.28 -1.73 -13.57
CA ALA A 444 33.21 -2.72 -13.55
C ALA A 444 32.38 -2.67 -12.25
N ALA A 445 33.03 -2.54 -11.09
CA ALA A 445 32.34 -2.40 -9.81
C ALA A 445 31.53 -1.11 -9.71
N TYR A 446 32.10 0.02 -10.18
CA TYR A 446 31.40 1.30 -10.29
C TYR A 446 30.15 1.20 -11.18
N LEU A 447 30.30 0.62 -12.38
CA LEU A 447 29.18 0.42 -13.30
C LEU A 447 28.10 -0.46 -12.67
N GLY A 448 28.48 -1.54 -11.99
CA GLY A 448 27.54 -2.37 -11.25
C GLY A 448 26.73 -1.58 -10.22
N ALA A 449 27.39 -0.72 -9.44
CA ALA A 449 26.75 0.12 -8.43
C ALA A 449 25.81 1.17 -9.05
N GLU A 450 26.26 1.90 -10.07
CA GLU A 450 25.45 2.94 -10.72
C GLU A 450 24.29 2.37 -11.53
N LEU A 451 24.50 1.24 -12.23
CA LEU A 451 23.42 0.53 -12.92
C LEU A 451 22.42 -0.04 -11.91
N PHE A 452 22.88 -0.56 -10.77
CA PHE A 452 21.98 -1.01 -9.72
C PHE A 452 21.21 0.16 -9.12
N LYS A 453 21.85 1.31 -8.90
CA LYS A 453 21.19 2.54 -8.45
C LYS A 453 20.15 3.02 -9.47
N ALA A 454 20.44 2.94 -10.77
CA ALA A 454 19.48 3.22 -11.82
C ALA A 454 18.31 2.23 -11.78
N GLU A 455 18.57 0.94 -11.57
CA GLU A 455 17.52 -0.06 -11.35
C GLU A 455 16.67 0.26 -10.12
N LEU A 456 17.29 0.67 -9.01
CA LEU A 456 16.57 1.08 -7.81
C LEU A 456 15.76 2.36 -8.05
N ALA A 457 16.29 3.31 -8.81
CA ALA A 457 15.58 4.54 -9.17
C ALA A 457 14.32 4.22 -9.98
N ILE A 458 14.45 3.33 -10.97
CA ILE A 458 13.32 2.78 -11.73
C ILE A 458 12.36 2.06 -10.77
N ARG A 459 12.87 1.17 -9.90
CA ARG A 459 12.06 0.33 -9.01
C ARG A 459 11.29 1.13 -7.96
N PHE A 460 11.88 2.20 -7.43
CA PHE A 460 11.28 3.05 -6.40
C PHE A 460 10.66 4.33 -6.97
N GLY A 461 10.64 4.48 -8.30
CA GLY A 461 10.06 5.66 -8.97
C GLY A 461 10.75 6.96 -8.58
N ARG A 462 12.07 6.93 -8.36
CA ARG A 462 12.87 8.10 -8.00
C ARG A 462 13.68 8.58 -9.20
N SER A 463 14.05 9.85 -9.19
CA SER A 463 15.02 10.39 -10.13
C SER A 463 16.35 9.64 -9.98
N PHE A 464 16.98 9.31 -11.11
CA PHE A 464 18.35 8.81 -11.12
C PHE A 464 19.31 9.96 -11.38
N GLU A 465 20.28 10.13 -10.47
CA GLU A 465 21.44 11.00 -10.66
C GLU A 465 22.70 10.13 -10.63
N GLN A 466 23.41 10.06 -11.75
CA GLN A 466 24.70 9.38 -11.81
C GLN A 466 25.68 10.08 -10.85
N ASP A 467 26.45 9.32 -10.08
CA ASP A 467 27.34 9.79 -9.01
C ASP A 467 26.63 10.48 -7.81
N GLY A 468 25.33 10.73 -7.89
CA GLY A 468 24.50 11.24 -6.79
C GLY A 468 24.15 10.17 -5.75
N PRO A 469 23.75 10.55 -4.52
CA PRO A 469 23.19 9.60 -3.57
C PRO A 469 21.89 8.98 -4.10
N PHE A 470 21.57 7.75 -3.68
CA PHE A 470 20.32 7.09 -4.06
C PHE A 470 19.09 7.73 -3.40
#